data_AF-F8C3C1-F1
#
_entry.id   AF-F8C3C1-F1
#
_cell.length_a   1.000
_cell.length_b   1.000
_cell.length_c   1.000
_cell.angle_alpha   90.00
_cell.angle_beta   90.00
_cell.angle_gamma   90.00
#
_symmetry.space_group_name_H-M   'P 1'
#
loop_
_entity.id
_entity.type
_entity.pdbx_description
1 polymer ?
#
loop_
_entity_poly.entity_id
_entity_poly.type
_entity_poly.pdbx_seq_one_letter_code
_entity_poly.pdbx_strand_id
1 'polypeptide(L)'
;MKSLRREELITLFCEDLKRLIKNKEWLEKSYYKALNIDLNNLKEEDYEKLETLCNRFGRTIDMLINKILRGLDLIELEDISRKLDIVIRAEKKRTFSA
;
A
#
# COMPACT_ATOMS: atom_id res chain seq x y z
N MET A 1 9.82 -24.89 -0.29
CA MET A 1 9.49 -23.60 0.34
C MET A 1 8.92 -23.92 1.71
N LYS A 2 9.59 -23.53 2.81
CA LYS A 2 9.10 -23.85 4.17
C LYS A 2 7.75 -23.15 4.38
N SER A 3 6.70 -23.91 4.71
CA SER A 3 5.43 -23.34 5.13
C SER A 3 5.66 -22.59 6.44
N LEU A 4 5.48 -21.26 6.42
CA LEU A 4 5.52 -20.47 7.64
C LEU A 4 4.33 -20.86 8.52
N ARG A 5 4.55 -20.90 9.84
CA ARG A 5 3.45 -21.11 10.79
C ARG A 5 2.59 -19.85 10.80
N ARG A 6 1.28 -20.00 11.04
CA ARG A 6 0.31 -18.89 11.05
C ARG A 6 0.73 -17.71 11.94
N GLU A 7 1.33 -18.00 13.09
CA GLU A 7 1.87 -16.98 14.02
C GLU A 7 2.98 -16.13 13.39
N GLU A 8 3.84 -16.74 12.57
CA GLU A 8 4.93 -16.06 11.86
C GLU A 8 4.37 -15.15 10.75
N LEU A 9 3.32 -15.61 10.06
CA LEU A 9 2.59 -14.80 9.06
C LEU A 9 1.92 -13.58 9.69
N ILE A 10 1.25 -13.75 10.83
CA ILE A 10 0.63 -12.65 11.59
C ILE A 10 1.69 -11.64 12.03
N THR A 11 2.83 -12.12 12.53
CA THR A 11 3.94 -11.25 12.95
C THR A 11 4.45 -10.40 11.78
N LEU A 12 4.73 -11.04 10.64
CA LEU A 12 5.18 -10.36 9.42
C LEU A 12 4.14 -9.34 8.94
N PHE A 13 2.86 -9.70 8.91
CA PHE A 13 1.78 -8.80 8.52
C PHE A 13 1.71 -7.56 9.41
N CYS A 14 1.82 -7.73 10.72
CA CYS A 14 1.84 -6.62 11.68
C CYS A 14 3.03 -5.68 11.44
N GLU A 15 4.21 -6.22 11.10
CA GLU A 15 5.37 -5.40 10.74
C GLU A 15 5.16 -4.64 9.43
N ASP A 16 4.63 -5.30 8.41
CA ASP A 16 4.32 -4.67 7.13
C ASP A 16 3.25 -3.57 7.29
N LEU A 17 2.26 -3.78 8.16
CA LEU A 17 1.26 -2.78 8.48
C LEU A 17 1.86 -1.54 9.15
N LYS A 18 2.78 -1.72 10.12
CA LYS A 18 3.53 -0.60 10.72
C LYS A 18 4.33 0.17 9.67
N ARG A 19 4.97 -0.53 8.72
CA ARG A 19 5.72 0.09 7.63
C ARG A 19 4.79 0.85 6.67
N LEU A 20 3.60 0.33 6.40
CA LEU A 20 2.61 1.01 5.56
C LEU A 20 2.13 2.31 6.23
N ILE A 21 1.81 2.28 7.52
CA ILE A 21 1.40 3.46 8.29
C ILE A 21 2.48 4.55 8.19
N LYS A 22 3.74 4.19 8.40
CA LYS A 22 4.87 5.13 8.25
C LYS A 22 5.02 5.66 6.82
N ASN A 23 4.85 4.82 5.80
CA ASN A 23 4.89 5.27 4.40
C ASN A 23 3.75 6.25 4.09
N LYS A 24 2.55 5.99 4.61
CA LYS A 24 1.38 6.86 4.47
C LYS A 24 1.65 8.26 5.06
N GLU A 25 2.28 8.35 6.23
CA GLU A 25 2.69 9.66 6.81
C GLU A 25 3.64 10.44 5.88
N TRP A 26 4.60 9.75 5.24
CA TRP A 26 5.50 10.40 4.28
C TRP A 26 4.81 10.80 2.99
N LEU A 27 3.87 9.97 2.52
CA LEU A 27 3.04 10.27 1.36
C LEU A 27 2.19 11.52 1.62
N GLU A 28 1.53 11.59 2.77
CA GLU A 28 0.76 12.77 3.20
C GLU A 28 1.64 14.02 3.22
N LYS A 29 2.84 13.95 3.81
CA LYS A 29 3.80 15.07 3.79
C LYS A 29 4.17 15.52 2.38
N SER A 30 4.41 14.59 1.45
CA SER A 30 4.69 14.97 0.04
C SER A 30 3.46 15.54 -0.66
N TYR A 31 2.27 15.04 -0.35
CA TYR A 31 1.03 15.53 -0.91
C TYR A 31 0.77 16.98 -0.51
N TYR A 32 0.91 17.31 0.77
CA TYR A 32 0.78 18.70 1.24
C TYR A 32 1.84 19.64 0.66
N LYS A 33 3.04 19.15 0.36
CA LYS A 33 4.06 19.94 -0.35
C LYS A 33 3.66 20.21 -1.80
N ALA A 34 3.06 19.23 -2.47
CA ALA A 34 2.63 19.35 -3.86
C ALA A 34 1.35 20.21 -4.02
N LEU A 35 0.50 20.28 -2.99
CA LEU A 35 -0.73 21.09 -3.02
C LEU A 35 -0.49 22.58 -3.29
N ASN A 36 0.69 23.10 -2.93
CA ASN A 36 1.03 24.51 -3.09
C ASN A 36 1.74 24.82 -4.43
N ILE A 37 1.84 23.85 -5.33
CA ILE A 37 2.50 24.03 -6.62
C ILE A 37 1.56 24.78 -7.56
N ASP A 38 2.06 25.87 -8.17
CA ASP A 38 1.36 26.55 -9.26
C ASP A 38 1.62 25.81 -10.58
N LEU A 39 0.60 25.10 -11.07
CA LEU A 39 0.68 24.32 -12.30
C LEU A 39 0.83 25.18 -13.56
N ASN A 40 0.51 26.47 -13.50
CA ASN A 40 0.68 27.38 -14.64
C ASN A 40 2.12 27.93 -14.75
N ASN A 41 2.94 27.75 -13.72
CA ASN A 41 4.31 28.27 -13.66
C ASN A 41 5.24 27.33 -12.88
N LEU A 42 5.48 26.15 -13.45
CA LEU A 42 6.29 25.11 -12.83
C LEU A 42 7.77 25.47 -12.84
N LYS A 43 8.39 25.40 -11.66
CA LYS A 43 9.86 25.50 -11.49
C LYS A 43 10.47 24.11 -11.37
N GLU A 44 11.79 24.02 -11.57
CA GLU A 44 12.54 22.76 -11.42
C GLU A 44 12.28 22.09 -10.06
N GLU A 45 12.29 22.85 -8.98
CA GLU A 45 11.98 22.38 -7.62
C GLU A 45 10.57 21.78 -7.47
N ASP A 46 9.61 22.20 -8.31
CA ASP A 46 8.24 21.67 -8.27
C ASP A 46 8.18 20.29 -8.91
N TYR A 47 8.99 20.04 -9.96
CA TYR A 47 9.13 18.71 -10.53
C TYR A 47 9.72 17.73 -9.50
N GLU A 48 10.72 18.14 -8.71
CA GLU A 48 11.26 17.28 -7.63
C GLU A 48 10.22 16.93 -6.56
N LYS A 49 9.36 17.89 -6.19
CA LYS A 49 8.25 17.67 -5.25
C LYS A 49 7.23 16.69 -5.82
N LEU A 50 6.86 16.85 -7.08
CA LEU A 50 5.93 15.97 -7.79
C LEU A 50 6.51 14.57 -7.96
N GLU A 51 7.78 14.44 -8.35
CA GLU A 51 8.46 13.16 -8.48
C GLU A 51 8.51 12.44 -7.13
N THR A 52 8.84 13.17 -6.06
CA THR A 52 8.83 12.62 -4.70
C THR A 52 7.44 12.12 -4.30
N LEU A 53 6.38 12.86 -4.62
CA LEU A 53 4.99 12.46 -4.39
C LEU A 53 4.66 11.17 -5.16
N CYS A 54 4.90 11.14 -6.48
CA CYS A 54 4.63 9.99 -7.33
C CYS A 54 5.38 8.73 -6.85
N ASN A 55 6.65 8.88 -6.49
CA ASN A 55 7.47 7.80 -5.96
C ASN A 55 6.93 7.25 -4.63
N ARG A 56 6.48 8.12 -3.72
CA ARG A 56 5.88 7.69 -2.44
C ARG A 56 4.51 7.06 -2.64
N PHE A 57 3.72 7.57 -3.58
CA PHE A 57 2.42 7.02 -3.94
C PHE A 57 2.59 5.59 -4.47
N GLY A 58 3.47 5.40 -5.46
CA GLY A 58 3.75 4.08 -6.03
C GLY A 58 4.20 3.06 -4.98
N ARG A 59 5.12 3.45 -4.08
CA ARG A 59 5.56 2.60 -2.96
C ARG A 59 4.42 2.26 -2.00
N THR A 60 3.57 3.21 -1.67
CA THR A 60 2.44 3.00 -0.76
C THR A 60 1.44 2.01 -1.35
N ILE A 61 1.12 2.16 -2.64
CA ILE A 61 0.23 1.24 -3.35
C ILE A 61 0.84 -0.16 -3.48
N ASP A 62 2.12 -0.26 -3.81
CA ASP A 62 2.83 -1.55 -3.87
C ASP A 62 2.77 -2.27 -2.52
N MET A 63 3.04 -1.58 -1.43
CA MET A 63 2.95 -2.13 -0.07
C MET A 63 1.53 -2.54 0.29
N LEU A 64 0.54 -1.69 0.01
CA LEU A 64 -0.86 -1.99 0.29
C LEU A 64 -1.29 -3.29 -0.42
N ILE A 65 -1.01 -3.42 -1.71
CA ILE A 65 -1.45 -4.57 -2.49
C ILE A 65 -0.61 -5.82 -2.18
N ASN A 66 0.71 -5.72 -2.31
CA ASN A 66 1.59 -6.89 -2.29
C ASN A 66 1.98 -7.33 -0.86
N LYS A 67 1.86 -6.46 0.14
CA LYS A 67 2.19 -6.80 1.54
C LYS A 67 0.94 -6.93 2.40
N ILE A 68 0.05 -5.94 2.37
CA ILE A 68 -1.12 -5.94 3.26
C ILE A 68 -2.21 -6.85 2.72
N LEU A 69 -2.79 -6.58 1.54
CA LEU A 69 -3.89 -7.40 1.04
C LEU A 69 -3.47 -8.86 0.82
N ARG A 70 -2.25 -9.07 0.29
CA ARG A 70 -1.70 -10.43 0.14
C ARG A 70 -1.39 -11.11 1.47
N GLY A 71 -0.88 -10.37 2.46
CA GLY A 71 -0.61 -10.92 3.78
C GLY A 71 -1.91 -11.30 4.50
N LEU A 72 -2.97 -10.49 4.36
CA LEU A 72 -4.30 -10.80 4.86
C LEU A 72 -4.87 -12.05 4.19
N ASP A 73 -4.79 -12.14 2.86
CA ASP A 73 -5.19 -13.34 2.13
C ASP A 73 -4.41 -14.58 2.60
N LEU A 74 -3.10 -14.49 2.84
CA LEU A 74 -2.30 -15.62 3.35
C LEU A 74 -2.68 -16.06 4.77
N ILE A 75 -3.14 -15.13 5.62
CA ILE A 75 -3.55 -15.41 7.00
C ILE A 75 -4.96 -15.99 7.04
N GLU A 76 -5.84 -15.55 6.13
CA GLU A 76 -7.26 -15.90 6.09
C GLU A 76 -7.61 -17.06 5.15
N LEU A 77 -6.86 -17.24 4.06
CA LEU A 77 -7.19 -18.15 2.96
C LEU A 77 -5.96 -18.99 2.58
N GLU A 78 -6.11 -20.31 2.59
CA GLU A 78 -5.03 -21.24 2.23
C GLU A 78 -4.67 -21.22 0.73
N ASP A 79 -5.45 -20.54 -0.12
CA ASP A 79 -5.27 -20.55 -1.58
C ASP A 79 -4.98 -19.16 -2.18
N ILE A 80 -3.79 -19.02 -2.78
CA ILE A 80 -3.16 -17.77 -3.23
C ILE A 80 -3.27 -17.64 -4.75
N SER A 81 -4.47 -17.81 -5.30
CA SER A 81 -4.68 -17.66 -6.74
C SER A 81 -4.72 -16.16 -7.09
N ARG A 82 -3.70 -15.75 -7.88
CA ARG A 82 -3.43 -14.51 -8.67
C ARG A 82 -3.66 -13.11 -8.05
N LYS A 83 -2.77 -12.15 -8.41
CA LYS A 83 -2.75 -10.77 -7.86
C LYS A 83 -4.01 -9.95 -8.16
N LEU A 84 -4.61 -10.09 -9.35
CA LEU A 84 -5.81 -9.36 -9.74
C LEU A 84 -7.01 -9.74 -8.84
N ASP A 85 -7.07 -11.02 -8.47
CA ASP A 85 -8.15 -11.57 -7.66
C ASP A 85 -8.11 -11.07 -6.21
N ILE A 86 -6.94 -10.68 -5.70
CA ILE A 86 -6.78 -10.17 -4.32
C ILE A 86 -7.60 -8.89 -4.11
N VAL A 87 -7.49 -7.91 -5.02
CA VAL A 87 -8.21 -6.64 -4.91
C VAL A 87 -9.72 -6.87 -5.05
N ILE A 88 -10.13 -7.70 -6.01
CA ILE A 88 -11.52 -8.06 -6.26
C ILE A 88 -12.13 -8.81 -5.06
N ARG A 89 -11.39 -9.74 -4.44
CA ARG A 89 -11.82 -10.46 -3.23
C ARG A 89 -11.96 -9.52 -2.04
N ALA A 90 -11.02 -8.60 -1.84
CA ALA A 90 -11.07 -7.61 -0.77
C ALA A 90 -12.31 -6.71 -0.89
N GLU A 91 -12.66 -6.28 -2.11
CA GLU A 91 -13.88 -5.51 -2.39
C GLU A 91 -15.15 -6.35 -2.12
N LYS A 92 -15.23 -7.58 -2.66
CA LYS A 92 -16.39 -8.46 -2.47
C LYS A 92 -16.67 -8.76 -0.99
N LYS A 93 -15.64 -8.99 -0.17
CA LYS A 93 -15.81 -9.21 1.28
C LYS A 93 -16.47 -8.02 1.99
N ARG A 94 -16.21 -6.78 1.56
CA ARG A 94 -16.89 -5.59 2.13
C ARG A 94 -18.37 -5.52 1.76
N THR A 95 -18.79 -6.21 0.70
CA THR A 95 -20.16 -6.13 0.15
C THR A 95 -21.12 -7.15 0.78
N PHE A 96 -20.61 -8.22 1.41
CA PHE A 96 -21.43 -9.24 2.08
C PHE A 96 -21.66 -8.99 3.58
N SER A 97 -21.33 -7.80 4.08
CA SER A 97 -21.47 -7.40 5.49
C SER A 97 -22.53 -6.31 5.70
N ALA A 98 -23.57 -6.28 4.87
CA ALA A 98 -24.75 -5.41 5.02
C ALA A 98 -26.00 -6.26 5.23
#